data_AF-A0A9P3NV34-F1
#
_entry.id   AF-A0A9P3NV34-F1
#
_cell.length_a   1.000
_cell.length_b   1.000
_cell.length_c   1.000
_cell.angle_alpha   90.00
_cell.angle_beta   90.00
_cell.angle_gamma   90.00
#
_symmetry.space_group_name_H-M   'P 1'
#
loop_
_entity.id
_entity.type
_entity.pdbx_description
1 polymer ?
#
loop_
_entity_poly.entity_id
_entity_poly.type
_entity_poly.pdbx_seq_one_letter_code
_entity_poly.pdbx_strand_id
1 'polypeptide(L)'
;MIKARLSTPKVPATRLLQSVVSLSTVASLRMNRTSLEPPEKPLPGDCCGSGCSPCVWETYYEGLERYNAAKAKAEAETKALNHARKTEPCTSSIQQK
;
A
#
# COMPACT_ATOMS: atom_id res chain seq x y z
N MET A 1 -11.15 59.39 -10.45
CA MET A 1 -10.31 58.60 -9.51
C MET A 1 -11.22 57.63 -8.75
N ILE A 2 -11.37 56.40 -9.24
CA ILE A 2 -12.33 55.43 -8.71
C ILE A 2 -11.59 54.59 -7.64
N LYS A 3 -11.89 54.81 -6.35
CA LYS A 3 -11.36 54.01 -5.25
C LYS A 3 -12.04 52.64 -5.27
N ALA A 4 -11.36 51.61 -5.76
CA ALA A 4 -11.80 50.23 -5.61
C ALA A 4 -11.75 49.83 -4.12
N ARG A 5 -12.91 49.73 -3.47
CA ARG A 5 -13.03 49.05 -2.18
C ARG A 5 -12.97 47.55 -2.46
N LEU A 6 -11.83 46.93 -2.21
CA LEU A 6 -11.72 45.47 -2.14
C LEU A 6 -12.61 44.98 -0.99
N SER A 7 -13.75 44.40 -1.34
CA SER A 7 -14.60 43.62 -0.43
C SER A 7 -13.96 42.25 -0.27
N THR A 8 -13.26 42.02 0.84
CA THR A 8 -12.74 40.71 1.18
C THR A 8 -13.90 39.82 1.66
N PRO A 9 -14.16 38.65 1.05
CA PRO A 9 -15.15 37.72 1.58
C PRO A 9 -14.63 37.15 2.91
N LYS A 10 -15.35 37.45 3.99
CA LYS A 10 -15.14 36.92 5.34
C LYS A 10 -15.59 35.45 5.40
N VAL A 11 -14.78 34.54 4.86
CA VAL A 11 -15.00 33.10 5.07
C VAL A 11 -14.56 32.73 6.50
N PRO A 12 -15.43 32.12 7.32
CA PRO A 12 -15.07 31.76 8.70
C PRO A 12 -14.03 30.64 8.70
N ALA A 13 -13.02 30.81 9.54
CA ALA A 13 -11.77 30.04 9.62
C ALA A 13 -11.92 28.53 9.96
N THR A 14 -13.13 27.99 10.05
CA THR A 14 -13.40 26.64 10.59
C THR A 14 -13.57 25.54 9.54
N ARG A 15 -13.69 25.87 8.24
CA ARG A 15 -13.86 24.86 7.18
C ARG A 15 -12.56 24.16 6.74
N LEU A 16 -11.40 24.69 7.15
CA LEU A 16 -10.08 24.12 6.82
C LEU A 16 -9.68 22.95 7.73
N LEU A 17 -10.26 22.83 8.93
CA LEU A 17 -9.84 21.83 9.93
C LEU A 17 -10.38 20.43 9.67
N GLN A 18 -11.49 20.27 8.96
CA GLN A 18 -12.03 18.94 8.63
C GLN A 18 -11.25 18.23 7.51
N SER A 19 -10.54 18.99 6.66
CA SER A 19 -9.79 18.41 5.53
C SER A 19 -8.44 17.81 5.93
N VAL A 20 -7.89 18.20 7.08
CA VAL A 20 -6.56 17.74 7.55
C VAL A 20 -6.64 16.47 8.40
N VAL A 21 -7.76 16.22 9.08
CA VAL A 21 -7.92 14.99 9.88
C VAL A 21 -7.99 13.76 8.98
N SER A 22 -8.54 13.90 7.76
CA SER A 22 -8.54 12.80 6.78
C SER A 22 -7.15 12.51 6.22
N LEU A 23 -6.31 13.53 5.97
CA LEU A 23 -5.02 13.35 5.29
C LEU A 23 -3.96 12.72 6.20
N SER A 24 -4.01 13.01 7.51
CA SER A 24 -3.07 12.46 8.50
C SER A 24 -3.29 10.98 8.77
N THR A 25 -4.53 10.48 8.74
CA THR A 25 -4.80 9.04 8.96
C THR A 25 -4.44 8.19 7.73
N VAL A 26 -4.70 8.65 6.50
CA VAL A 26 -4.31 7.87 5.29
C VAL A 26 -2.79 7.75 5.09
N ALA A 27 -2.01 8.72 5.57
CA ALA A 27 -0.55 8.64 5.54
C ALA A 27 -0.02 7.51 6.45
N SER A 28 -0.62 7.31 7.63
CA SER A 28 -0.24 6.25 8.57
C SER A 28 -0.63 4.84 8.11
N LEU A 29 -1.73 4.67 7.37
CA LEU A 29 -2.13 3.34 6.85
C LEU A 29 -1.20 2.79 5.75
N ARG A 30 -0.41 3.63 5.07
CA ARG A 30 0.55 3.17 4.05
C ARG A 30 1.85 2.58 4.62
N MET A 31 2.11 2.74 5.92
CA MET A 31 3.36 2.33 6.58
C MET A 31 3.33 0.95 7.23
N ASN A 32 2.24 0.18 7.08
CA ASN A 32 2.26 -1.25 7.41
C ASN A 32 2.36 -2.08 6.12
N ARG A 33 3.43 -1.86 5.35
CA ARG A 33 3.88 -2.89 4.40
C ARG A 33 4.51 -3.98 5.25
N THR A 34 3.69 -4.94 5.67
CA THR A 34 4.14 -6.19 6.26
C THR A 34 5.33 -6.68 5.44
N SER A 35 6.52 -6.71 6.05
CA SER A 35 7.73 -7.20 5.37
C SER A 35 7.42 -8.60 4.87
N LEU A 36 7.40 -8.78 3.54
CA LEU A 36 7.15 -10.07 2.89
C LEU A 36 8.45 -10.88 2.95
N GLU A 37 8.98 -11.13 4.13
CA GLU A 37 10.10 -12.03 4.28
C GLU A 37 9.57 -13.47 4.40
N PRO A 38 10.14 -14.42 3.63
CA PRO A 38 9.73 -15.82 3.73
C PRO A 38 10.04 -16.35 5.13
N PRO A 39 9.18 -17.21 5.70
CA PRO A 39 9.47 -17.82 6.99
C PRO A 39 10.74 -18.68 6.90
N GLU A 40 11.56 -18.62 7.95
CA GLU A 40 12.75 -19.47 8.06
C GLU A 40 12.34 -20.94 8.22
N LYS A 41 13.01 -21.83 7.49
CA LYS A 41 12.70 -23.26 7.54
C LYS A 41 13.27 -23.84 8.85
N PRO A 42 12.45 -24.57 9.64
CA PRO A 42 12.94 -25.19 10.86
C PRO A 42 13.96 -26.28 10.54
N LEU A 43 14.91 -26.49 11.45
CA LEU A 43 15.88 -27.57 11.34
C LEU A 43 15.19 -28.91 11.65
N PRO A 44 15.70 -30.04 11.14
CA PRO A 44 15.15 -31.35 11.46
C PRO A 44 15.18 -31.68 12.96
N GLY A 45 16.04 -31.01 13.75
CA GLY A 45 16.10 -31.14 15.21
C GLY A 45 15.08 -30.31 15.99
N ASP A 46 14.43 -29.32 15.36
CA ASP A 46 13.39 -28.51 16.02
C ASP A 46 12.06 -29.27 16.14
N CYS A 47 11.91 -30.34 15.36
CA CYS A 47 10.75 -31.21 15.43
C CYS A 47 10.89 -32.20 16.60
N CYS A 48 10.09 -32.01 17.65
CA CYS A 48 9.97 -32.91 18.80
C CYS A 48 9.59 -34.37 18.40
N GLY A 49 9.04 -34.59 17.20
CA GLY A 49 8.81 -35.92 16.61
C GLY A 49 7.76 -36.80 17.31
N SER A 50 7.27 -36.37 18.48
CA SER A 50 6.35 -37.11 19.36
C SER A 50 5.00 -36.42 19.52
N GLY A 51 4.69 -35.44 18.67
CA GLY A 51 3.37 -34.79 18.63
C GLY A 51 3.19 -33.62 19.61
N CYS A 52 4.28 -32.96 20.03
CA CYS A 52 4.20 -31.70 20.77
C CYS A 52 3.37 -30.66 19.99
N SER A 53 2.40 -30.00 20.65
CA SER A 53 1.58 -28.93 20.05
C SER A 53 1.99 -27.55 20.59
N PRO A 54 2.20 -26.54 19.72
CA PRO A 54 2.03 -26.57 18.26
C PRO A 54 3.21 -27.23 17.52
N CYS A 55 2.91 -27.94 16.43
CA CYS A 55 3.95 -28.53 15.58
C CYS A 55 4.71 -27.41 14.86
N VAL A 56 6.05 -27.45 14.91
CA VAL A 56 6.90 -26.46 14.25
C VAL A 56 6.65 -26.41 12.73
N TRP A 57 6.35 -27.57 12.13
CA TRP A 57 6.02 -27.67 10.72
C TRP A 57 4.68 -27.05 10.37
N GLU A 58 3.67 -27.18 11.24
CA GLU A 58 2.37 -26.53 11.04
C GLU A 58 2.53 -25.01 11.03
N THR A 59 3.23 -24.47 12.03
CA THR A 59 3.49 -23.03 12.13
C THR A 59 4.27 -22.52 10.90
N TYR A 60 5.25 -23.29 10.43
CA TYR A 60 6.02 -22.97 9.23
C TYR A 60 5.15 -22.92 7.97
N TYR A 61 4.34 -23.95 7.72
CA TYR A 61 3.49 -24.02 6.53
C TYR A 61 2.42 -22.94 6.53
N GLU A 62 1.81 -22.65 7.68
CA GLU A 62 0.88 -21.52 7.82
C GLU A 62 1.56 -20.19 7.47
N GLY A 63 2.78 -19.96 7.96
CA GLY A 63 3.57 -18.79 7.61
C GLY A 63 3.86 -18.73 6.12
N LEU A 64 4.17 -19.87 5.51
CA LEU A 64 4.52 -19.99 4.10
C LEU A 64 3.31 -19.69 3.20
N GLU A 65 2.13 -20.18 3.57
CA GLU A 65 0.87 -19.87 2.88
C GLU A 65 0.55 -18.38 2.90
N ARG A 66 0.65 -17.75 4.08
CA ARG A 66 0.44 -16.31 4.25
C ARG A 66 1.43 -15.49 3.41
N TYR A 67 2.69 -15.90 3.41
CA TYR A 67 3.74 -15.28 2.59
C TYR A 67 3.42 -15.38 1.09
N ASN A 68 3.09 -16.59 0.61
CA ASN A 68 2.80 -16.82 -0.81
C ASN A 68 1.56 -16.03 -1.27
N ALA A 69 0.50 -16.00 -0.46
CA ALA A 69 -0.71 -15.23 -0.76
C ALA A 69 -0.42 -13.73 -0.85
N ALA A 70 0.36 -13.20 0.10
CA ALA A 70 0.72 -11.79 0.12
C ALA A 70 1.66 -11.41 -1.03
N LYS A 71 2.61 -12.29 -1.38
CA LYS A 71 3.47 -12.14 -2.56
C LYS A 71 2.66 -12.10 -3.85
N ALA A 72 1.75 -13.06 -4.06
CA ALA A 72 0.90 -13.11 -5.25
C ALA A 72 0.04 -11.86 -5.40
N LYS A 73 -0.50 -11.32 -4.30
CA LYS A 73 -1.25 -10.07 -4.30
C LYS A 73 -0.38 -8.88 -4.74
N ALA A 74 0.82 -8.75 -4.17
CA ALA A 74 1.75 -7.68 -4.55
C ALA A 74 2.17 -7.77 -6.02
N GLU A 75 2.43 -8.98 -6.52
CA GLU A 75 2.75 -9.22 -7.94
C GLU A 75 1.56 -8.86 -8.85
N ALA A 76 0.33 -9.19 -8.45
CA ALA A 76 -0.87 -8.82 -9.20
C ALA A 76 -1.08 -7.29 -9.26
N GLU A 77 -0.92 -6.61 -8.12
CA GLU A 77 -1.03 -5.14 -8.03
C GLU A 77 0.04 -4.46 -8.89
N THR A 78 1.29 -4.89 -8.81
CA THR A 78 2.38 -4.34 -9.63
C THR A 78 2.16 -4.61 -11.12
N LYS A 79 1.66 -5.79 -11.49
CA LYS A 79 1.30 -6.11 -12.88
C LYS A 79 0.15 -5.24 -13.38
N ALA A 80 -0.88 -5.01 -12.57
CA ALA A 80 -1.99 -4.13 -12.92
C ALA A 80 -1.53 -2.68 -13.12
N LEU A 81 -0.70 -2.16 -12.21
CA LEU A 81 -0.11 -0.82 -12.32
C LEU A 81 0.78 -0.69 -13.57
N ASN A 82 1.62 -1.69 -13.83
CA ASN A 82 2.50 -1.69 -15.00
C ASN A 82 1.72 -1.89 -16.30
N HIS A 83 0.62 -2.63 -16.29
CA HIS A 83 -0.26 -2.79 -17.44
C HIS A 83 -0.99 -1.47 -17.73
N ALA A 84 -1.57 -0.81 -16.71
CA ALA A 84 -2.20 0.50 -16.84
C ALA A 84 -1.23 1.55 -17.39
N ARG A 85 0.03 1.57 -16.92
CA ARG A 85 1.06 2.48 -17.45
C ARG A 85 1.42 2.19 -18.91
N LYS A 86 1.32 0.93 -19.36
CA LYS A 86 1.61 0.53 -20.74
C LYS A 86 0.43 0.78 -21.68
N THR A 87 -0.80 0.83 -21.16
CA THR A 87 -2.01 1.06 -21.96
C THR A 87 -2.31 2.53 -22.23
N GLU A 88 -1.47 3.48 -21.81
CA GLU A 88 -1.59 4.89 -22.20
C GLU A 88 -1.45 5.02 -23.74
N PRO A 89 -2.54 5.23 -24.51
CA PRO A 89 -2.48 5.36 -25.95
C PRO A 89 -2.31 6.84 -26.31
N CYS A 90 -1.28 7.11 -27.13
CA CYS A 90 -1.14 8.28 -27.99
C CYS A 90 -1.11 9.68 -27.31
N THR A 91 0.07 10.13 -26.92
CA THR A 91 0.41 11.58 -26.96
C THR A 91 1.75 11.83 -27.66
N SER A 92 2.19 10.93 -28.55
CA SER A 92 3.41 11.13 -29.34
C SER A 92 3.16 11.39 -30.83
N SER A 93 1.90 11.42 -31.30
CA SER A 93 1.60 11.66 -32.72
C SER A 93 1.55 13.15 -33.12
N ILE A 94 2.07 14.08 -32.31
CA ILE A 94 2.29 15.47 -32.71
C ILE A 94 3.81 15.72 -32.71
N GLN A 95 4.52 15.14 -33.68
CA GLN A 95 5.87 15.58 -34.02
C GLN A 95 5.90 15.98 -35.50
N GLN A 96 5.90 17.30 -35.68
CA GLN A 96 6.75 18.04 -36.61
C GLN A 96 6.34 18.03 -38.09
N LYS A 97 5.53 19.03 -38.42
CA LYS A 97 5.58 19.76 -39.70
C LYS A 97 6.29 21.09 -39.45
#